data_AF-A0A4R2IGP3-F1
#
_entry.id   AF-A0A4R2IGP3-F1
#
_cell.length_a   1.000
_cell.length_b   1.000
_cell.length_c   1.000
_cell.angle_alpha   90.00
_cell.angle_beta   90.00
_cell.angle_gamma   90.00
#
_symmetry.space_group_name_H-M   'P 1'
#
loop_
_entity.id
_entity.type
_entity.pdbx_description
1 polymer ?
#
loop_
_entity_poly.entity_id
_entity_poly.type
_entity_poly.pdbx_seq_one_letter_code
_entity_poly.pdbx_strand_id
1 'polypeptide(L)'
;MITPTNETANTAEPDDFHVAANAVTRAIRQINADQRGGDGAEFITHLLATVAANLGSSEAVTAGRPGSWEAAGVEGLLHSIVGYNDEYLLTYRTEPVEIVVNGVYEFDDLGMFETYEASTSHIGQVLFGDRWTPSRDRLSLDQLEQIEDIEELLVELEKRDRAEYQQRFTATIHTRFEQLRTEDPHRYPENLTITVRFTADNASNDDLTDGWGSDLASLLYQHARETTPLPGTDTAPDWTAGQRHADTVLAAGHWPHLRIPTLAHYGVPTNTRKD
;
A
#
# COMPACT_ATOMS: atom_id res chain seq x y z
N MET A 1 -67.49 -1.93 -2.55
CA MET A 1 -66.41 -1.25 -3.28
C MET A 1 -65.12 -1.81 -2.72
N ILE A 2 -64.56 -2.84 -3.36
CA ILE A 2 -63.35 -3.53 -2.93
C ILE A 2 -62.22 -2.95 -3.77
N THR A 3 -61.31 -2.21 -3.14
CA THR A 3 -60.10 -1.71 -3.77
C THR A 3 -59.10 -2.86 -3.83
N PRO A 4 -58.57 -3.25 -5.01
CA PRO A 4 -57.49 -4.21 -5.06
C PRO A 4 -56.19 -3.50 -4.68
N THR A 5 -55.55 -3.95 -3.61
CA THR A 5 -54.16 -3.64 -3.29
C THR A 5 -53.27 -4.30 -4.34
N ASN A 6 -52.62 -3.48 -5.17
CA ASN A 6 -51.49 -3.88 -5.99
C ASN A 6 -50.35 -4.28 -5.06
N GLU A 7 -50.12 -5.58 -4.92
CA GLU A 7 -48.81 -6.11 -4.51
C GLU A 7 -47.79 -5.69 -5.56
N THR A 8 -47.02 -4.66 -5.24
CA THR A 8 -45.74 -4.41 -5.89
C THR A 8 -44.85 -5.62 -5.63
N ALA A 9 -44.71 -6.49 -6.65
CA ALA A 9 -43.75 -7.58 -6.65
C ALA A 9 -42.36 -7.00 -6.36
N ASN A 10 -41.88 -7.24 -5.14
CA ASN A 10 -40.55 -6.92 -4.70
C ASN A 10 -39.61 -7.87 -5.47
N THR A 11 -39.05 -7.42 -6.59
CA THR A 11 -38.03 -8.19 -7.31
C THR A 11 -36.77 -8.16 -6.47
N ALA A 12 -36.68 -9.08 -5.51
CA ALA A 12 -35.47 -9.33 -4.76
C ALA A 12 -34.33 -9.55 -5.75
N GLU A 13 -33.21 -8.89 -5.51
CA GLU A 13 -31.99 -9.08 -6.28
C GLU A 13 -31.65 -10.58 -6.35
N PRO A 14 -31.32 -11.12 -7.53
CA PRO A 14 -31.00 -12.54 -7.64
C PRO A 14 -29.82 -12.87 -6.73
N ASP A 15 -29.98 -13.92 -5.91
CA ASP A 15 -28.89 -14.50 -5.11
C ASP A 15 -27.67 -14.81 -5.99
N ASP A 16 -26.47 -14.52 -5.49
CA ASP A 16 -25.20 -14.67 -6.21
C ASP A 16 -24.99 -16.11 -6.70
N PHE A 17 -25.47 -17.09 -5.93
CA PHE A 17 -25.45 -18.48 -6.35
C PHE A 17 -26.24 -18.70 -7.64
N HIS A 18 -27.44 -18.12 -7.76
CA HIS A 18 -28.25 -18.23 -8.99
C HIS A 18 -27.59 -17.50 -10.16
N VAL A 19 -26.95 -16.36 -9.92
CA VAL A 19 -26.19 -15.63 -10.96
C VAL A 19 -25.05 -16.51 -11.48
N ALA A 20 -24.23 -17.07 -10.58
CA ALA A 20 -23.12 -17.95 -10.91
C ALA A 20 -23.60 -19.22 -11.64
N ALA A 21 -24.61 -19.91 -11.12
CA ALA A 21 -25.14 -21.14 -11.72
C ALA A 21 -25.66 -20.91 -13.15
N ASN A 22 -26.36 -19.80 -13.39
CA ASN A 22 -26.85 -19.44 -14.72
C ASN A 22 -25.70 -19.11 -15.68
N ALA A 23 -24.69 -18.37 -15.23
CA ALA A 23 -23.52 -18.03 -16.02
C ALA A 23 -22.73 -19.27 -16.43
N VAL A 24 -22.44 -20.17 -15.48
CA VAL A 24 -21.71 -21.43 -15.72
C VAL A 24 -22.51 -22.36 -16.64
N THR A 25 -23.82 -22.51 -16.41
CA THR A 25 -24.69 -23.33 -17.27
C THR A 25 -24.66 -22.83 -18.72
N ARG A 26 -24.74 -21.51 -18.92
CA ARG A 26 -24.68 -20.91 -20.26
C ARG A 26 -23.33 -21.18 -20.92
N ALA A 27 -22.23 -21.02 -20.21
CA ALA A 27 -20.89 -21.27 -20.74
C ALA A 27 -20.70 -22.73 -21.17
N ILE A 28 -21.08 -23.69 -20.32
CA ILE A 28 -20.94 -25.12 -20.63
C ILE A 28 -21.84 -25.52 -21.81
N ARG A 29 -23.06 -24.96 -21.92
CA ARG A 29 -23.91 -25.19 -23.11
C ARG A 29 -23.28 -24.68 -24.40
N GLN A 30 -22.58 -23.55 -24.36
CA GLN A 30 -21.86 -23.03 -25.52
C GLN A 30 -20.67 -23.92 -25.89
N ILE A 31 -19.92 -24.41 -24.89
CA ILE A 31 -18.83 -25.37 -25.09
C ILE A 31 -19.36 -26.65 -25.74
N ASN A 32 -20.41 -27.25 -25.17
CA ASN A 32 -21.01 -28.47 -25.70
C ASN A 32 -21.65 -28.31 -27.09
N ALA A 33 -21.90 -27.07 -27.52
CA ALA A 33 -22.44 -26.75 -28.84
C ALA A 33 -21.35 -26.31 -29.84
N ASP A 34 -20.06 -26.47 -29.49
CA ASP A 34 -18.89 -26.03 -30.25
C ASP A 34 -18.89 -24.52 -30.58
N GLN A 35 -19.57 -23.71 -29.75
CA GLN A 35 -19.65 -22.24 -29.87
C GLN A 35 -18.55 -21.54 -29.06
N ARG A 36 -17.85 -22.28 -28.21
CA ARG A 36 -16.72 -21.86 -27.39
C ARG A 36 -15.72 -23.02 -27.32
N GLY A 37 -14.43 -22.75 -27.43
CA GLY A 37 -13.40 -23.78 -27.30
C GLY A 37 -13.22 -24.28 -25.87
N GLY A 38 -12.51 -25.41 -25.74
CA GLY A 38 -12.23 -26.09 -24.47
C GLY A 38 -13.26 -27.17 -24.13
N ASP A 39 -13.22 -27.67 -22.90
CA ASP A 39 -14.23 -28.59 -22.37
C ASP A 39 -14.84 -28.09 -21.05
N GLY A 40 -15.95 -28.70 -20.64
CA GLY A 40 -16.69 -28.27 -19.44
C GLY A 40 -15.92 -28.47 -18.14
N ALA A 41 -15.05 -29.49 -18.05
CA ALA A 41 -14.22 -29.71 -16.87
C ALA A 41 -13.12 -28.65 -16.78
N GLU A 42 -12.41 -28.38 -17.88
CA GLU A 42 -11.44 -27.29 -17.98
C GLU A 42 -12.06 -25.94 -17.58
N PHE A 43 -13.28 -25.66 -18.05
CA PHE A 43 -13.98 -24.41 -17.70
C PHE A 43 -14.23 -24.29 -16.19
N ILE A 44 -14.69 -25.36 -15.53
CA ILE A 44 -14.99 -25.35 -14.09
C ILE A 44 -13.70 -25.21 -13.28
N THR A 45 -12.64 -25.93 -13.65
CA THR A 45 -11.37 -25.87 -12.92
C THR A 45 -10.70 -24.51 -13.05
N HIS A 46 -10.70 -23.90 -14.24
CA HIS A 46 -10.18 -22.54 -14.44
C HIS A 46 -11.03 -21.47 -13.74
N LEU A 47 -12.35 -21.65 -13.69
CA LEU A 47 -13.23 -20.76 -12.91
C LEU A 47 -12.86 -20.81 -11.43
N LEU A 48 -12.68 -22.00 -10.88
CA LEU A 48 -12.29 -22.18 -9.48
C LEU A 48 -10.89 -21.59 -9.21
N ALA A 49 -9.93 -21.82 -10.11
CA ALA A 49 -8.60 -21.21 -10.03
C ALA A 49 -8.66 -19.68 -10.10
N THR A 50 -9.57 -19.10 -10.91
CA THR A 50 -9.78 -17.64 -10.98
C THR A 50 -10.32 -17.09 -9.66
N VAL A 51 -11.27 -17.79 -9.04
CA VAL A 51 -11.80 -17.40 -7.71
C VAL A 51 -10.70 -17.44 -6.66
N ALA A 52 -9.94 -18.54 -6.57
CA ALA A 52 -8.79 -18.64 -5.68
C ALA A 52 -7.78 -17.52 -5.95
N ALA A 53 -7.48 -17.26 -7.22
CA ALA A 53 -6.52 -16.24 -7.62
C ALA A 53 -6.94 -14.84 -7.22
N ASN A 54 -8.23 -14.51 -7.29
CA ASN A 54 -8.75 -13.21 -6.83
C ASN A 54 -8.76 -13.12 -5.29
N LEU A 55 -9.10 -14.20 -4.59
CA LEU A 55 -9.03 -14.28 -3.13
C LEU A 55 -7.59 -14.28 -2.58
N GLY A 56 -6.59 -14.53 -3.42
CA GLY A 56 -5.17 -14.44 -3.09
C GLY A 56 -4.50 -15.77 -2.72
N SER A 57 -5.26 -16.82 -2.45
CA SER A 57 -4.73 -18.18 -2.24
C SER A 57 -5.77 -19.26 -2.50
N SER A 58 -5.31 -20.49 -2.76
CA SER A 58 -6.18 -21.68 -2.81
C SER A 58 -6.85 -21.96 -1.47
N GLU A 59 -6.15 -21.71 -0.36
CA GLU A 59 -6.64 -21.92 1.01
C GLU A 59 -7.79 -20.97 1.37
N ALA A 60 -7.80 -19.76 0.81
CA ALA A 60 -8.85 -18.78 1.07
C ALA A 60 -10.24 -19.27 0.64
N VAL A 61 -10.32 -20.15 -0.37
CA VAL A 61 -11.58 -20.75 -0.83
C VAL A 61 -12.21 -21.65 0.23
N THR A 62 -11.41 -22.34 1.04
CA THR A 62 -11.87 -23.34 2.04
C THR A 62 -11.78 -22.85 3.48
N ALA A 63 -11.34 -21.62 3.71
CA ALA A 63 -11.08 -21.02 5.03
C ALA A 63 -12.29 -21.09 6.00
N GLY A 64 -13.52 -21.11 5.50
CA GLY A 64 -14.72 -21.23 6.33
C GLY A 64 -14.91 -22.61 6.99
N ARG A 65 -14.34 -23.68 6.42
CA ARG A 65 -14.41 -25.04 6.98
C ARG A 65 -13.24 -25.92 6.49
N PRO A 66 -12.00 -25.58 6.88
CA PRO A 66 -10.81 -26.34 6.48
C PRO A 66 -10.89 -27.79 6.98
N GLY A 67 -10.33 -28.72 6.21
CA GLY A 67 -10.26 -30.15 6.55
C GLY A 67 -11.56 -30.95 6.36
N SER A 68 -12.63 -30.34 5.86
CA SER A 68 -13.82 -31.07 5.41
C SER A 68 -13.54 -31.89 4.15
N TRP A 69 -14.35 -32.93 3.89
CA TRP A 69 -14.18 -33.74 2.67
C TRP A 69 -14.44 -32.90 1.41
N GLU A 70 -15.35 -31.92 1.49
CA GLU A 70 -15.59 -30.95 0.43
C GLU A 70 -14.35 -30.08 0.20
N ALA A 71 -13.77 -29.52 1.26
CA ALA A 71 -12.54 -28.72 1.18
C ALA A 71 -11.39 -29.53 0.57
N ALA A 72 -11.18 -30.77 1.00
CA ALA A 72 -10.15 -31.64 0.46
C ALA A 72 -10.33 -31.91 -1.06
N GLY A 73 -11.59 -32.02 -1.52
CA GLY A 73 -11.89 -32.16 -2.95
C GLY A 73 -11.59 -30.87 -3.74
N VAL A 74 -11.97 -29.72 -3.20
CA VAL A 74 -11.70 -28.39 -3.79
C VAL A 74 -10.21 -28.11 -3.86
N GLU A 75 -9.47 -28.34 -2.76
CA GLU A 75 -8.01 -28.20 -2.70
C GLU A 75 -7.31 -29.14 -3.67
N GLY A 76 -7.75 -30.41 -3.78
CA GLY A 76 -7.20 -31.35 -4.75
C GLY A 76 -7.35 -30.89 -6.20
N LEU A 77 -8.51 -30.31 -6.55
CA LEU A 77 -8.73 -29.72 -7.87
C LEU A 77 -7.85 -28.49 -8.09
N LEU A 78 -7.78 -27.58 -7.11
CA LEU A 78 -6.94 -26.39 -7.20
C LEU A 78 -5.46 -26.75 -7.37
N HIS A 79 -4.92 -27.62 -6.52
CA HIS A 79 -3.52 -28.06 -6.61
C HIS A 79 -3.17 -28.69 -7.97
N SER A 80 -4.14 -29.35 -8.62
CA SER A 80 -3.93 -29.92 -9.96
C SER A 80 -3.75 -28.86 -11.07
N ILE A 81 -4.18 -27.62 -10.82
CA ILE A 81 -4.20 -26.51 -11.79
C ILE A 81 -3.19 -25.42 -11.43
N VAL A 82 -3.17 -24.99 -10.16
CA VAL A 82 -2.36 -23.86 -9.70
C VAL A 82 -1.09 -24.29 -8.98
N GLY A 83 -0.90 -25.60 -8.78
CA GLY A 83 0.22 -26.16 -8.03
C GLY A 83 -0.04 -26.23 -6.53
N TYR A 84 0.84 -26.90 -5.79
CA TYR A 84 0.67 -27.13 -4.35
C TYR A 84 0.94 -25.88 -3.51
N ASN A 85 1.71 -24.93 -4.04
CA ASN A 85 2.04 -23.68 -3.37
C ASN A 85 1.61 -22.49 -4.24
N ASP A 86 0.51 -22.63 -4.98
CA ASP A 86 -0.07 -21.58 -5.81
C ASP A 86 0.90 -21.01 -6.88
N GLU A 87 1.84 -21.83 -7.35
CA GLU A 87 2.90 -21.44 -8.30
C GLU A 87 2.35 -20.83 -9.60
N TYR A 88 1.17 -21.25 -10.03
CA TYR A 88 0.51 -20.77 -11.26
C TYR A 88 -0.75 -19.95 -10.98
N LEU A 89 -1.02 -19.59 -9.72
CA LEU A 89 -2.27 -18.93 -9.33
C LEU A 89 -2.46 -17.58 -10.03
N LEU A 90 -1.39 -16.78 -10.15
CA LEU A 90 -1.44 -15.45 -10.77
C LEU A 90 -1.84 -15.49 -12.26
N THR A 91 -1.66 -16.62 -12.94
CA THR A 91 -2.13 -16.83 -14.32
C THR A 91 -3.64 -16.67 -14.46
N TYR A 92 -4.39 -17.03 -13.41
CA TYR A 92 -5.85 -17.02 -13.40
C TYR A 92 -6.42 -15.75 -12.78
N ARG A 93 -5.60 -14.86 -12.22
CA ARG A 93 -6.09 -13.66 -11.56
C ARG A 93 -6.70 -12.70 -12.57
N THR A 94 -7.87 -12.16 -12.23
CA THR A 94 -8.61 -11.19 -13.05
C THR A 94 -8.74 -9.83 -12.37
N GLU A 95 -8.60 -9.80 -11.05
CA GLU A 95 -8.55 -8.56 -10.28
C GLU A 95 -7.12 -8.04 -10.14
N PRO A 96 -6.91 -6.72 -10.01
CA PRO A 96 -5.58 -6.18 -9.69
C PRO A 96 -5.06 -6.76 -8.38
N VAL A 97 -3.76 -7.00 -8.29
CA VAL A 97 -3.11 -7.18 -6.98
C VAL A 97 -3.01 -5.80 -6.35
N GLU A 98 -3.71 -5.60 -5.24
CA GLU A 98 -3.74 -4.33 -4.53
C GLU A 98 -2.66 -4.28 -3.46
N ILE A 99 -1.86 -3.21 -3.48
CA ILE A 99 -0.91 -2.86 -2.44
C ILE A 99 -1.46 -1.66 -1.68
N VAL A 100 -1.69 -1.84 -0.39
CA VAL A 100 -2.34 -0.88 0.49
C VAL A 100 -1.30 -0.34 1.47
N VAL A 101 -1.11 0.98 1.45
CA VAL A 101 -0.03 1.64 2.19
C VAL A 101 -0.59 2.78 3.03
N ASN A 102 -0.08 2.99 4.23
CA ASN A 102 -0.35 4.20 5.01
C ASN A 102 0.88 5.12 4.93
N GLY A 103 0.74 6.27 4.28
CA GLY A 103 1.86 7.19 4.09
C GLY A 103 2.38 7.83 5.40
N VAL A 104 1.52 7.96 6.42
CA VAL A 104 1.93 8.46 7.75
C VAL A 104 2.73 7.39 8.48
N TYR A 105 2.28 6.12 8.45
CA TYR A 105 3.03 5.01 9.02
C TYR A 105 4.42 4.87 8.36
N GLU A 106 4.50 5.00 7.04
CA GLU A 106 5.79 4.98 6.34
C GLU A 106 6.72 6.11 6.80
N PHE A 107 6.20 7.32 6.97
CA PHE A 107 6.99 8.44 7.47
C PHE A 107 7.46 8.25 8.91
N ASP A 108 6.61 7.66 9.76
CA ASP A 108 6.92 7.34 11.16
C ASP A 108 8.01 6.27 11.26
N ASP A 109 7.86 5.16 10.53
CA ASP A 109 8.83 4.06 10.57
C ASP A 109 10.19 4.46 9.93
N LEU A 110 10.17 5.39 8.98
CA LEU A 110 11.38 6.00 8.46
C LEU A 110 11.97 7.09 9.37
N GLY A 111 11.28 7.51 10.43
CA GLY A 111 11.66 8.63 11.30
C GLY A 111 11.58 10.01 10.64
N MET A 112 10.94 10.14 9.48
CA MET A 112 11.00 11.39 8.69
C MET A 112 10.36 12.60 9.37
N PHE A 113 9.39 12.39 10.27
CA PHE A 113 8.82 13.47 11.08
C PHE A 113 9.87 14.19 11.93
N GLU A 114 10.88 13.45 12.41
CA GLU A 114 11.94 13.97 13.27
C GLU A 114 12.79 15.02 12.53
N THR A 115 12.87 14.96 11.19
CA THR A 115 13.60 15.97 10.40
C THR A 115 12.91 17.34 10.43
N TYR A 116 11.58 17.37 10.50
CA TYR A 116 10.78 18.59 10.61
C TYR A 116 10.85 19.14 12.04
N GLU A 117 10.71 18.27 13.04
CA GLU A 117 10.89 18.66 14.44
C GLU A 117 12.30 19.19 14.73
N ALA A 118 13.32 18.60 14.11
CA ALA A 118 14.70 19.09 14.18
C ALA A 118 14.83 20.48 13.56
N SER A 119 14.18 20.73 12.43
CA SER A 119 14.15 22.06 11.80
C SER A 119 13.50 23.11 12.70
N THR A 120 12.32 22.81 13.26
CA THR A 120 11.65 23.68 14.24
C THR A 120 12.55 23.94 15.45
N SER A 121 13.17 22.88 15.99
CA SER A 121 14.04 22.98 17.15
C SER A 121 15.28 23.84 16.89
N HIS A 122 15.91 23.68 15.72
CA HIS A 122 17.06 24.49 15.31
C HIS A 122 16.67 25.97 15.19
N ILE A 123 15.60 26.28 14.46
CA ILE A 123 15.16 27.66 14.28
C ILE A 123 14.74 28.29 15.61
N GLY A 124 14.05 27.55 16.47
CA GLY A 124 13.69 28.00 17.81
C GLY A 124 14.92 28.31 18.67
N GLN A 125 15.97 27.49 18.61
CA GLN A 125 17.25 27.77 19.28
C GLN A 125 17.92 29.04 18.71
N VAL A 126 17.91 29.23 17.39
CA VAL A 126 18.48 30.44 16.75
C VAL A 126 17.73 31.71 17.17
N LEU A 127 16.40 31.65 17.24
CA LEU A 127 15.55 32.80 17.57
C LEU A 127 15.55 33.13 19.07
N PHE A 128 15.55 32.11 19.93
CA PHE A 128 15.21 32.29 21.34
C PHE A 128 16.30 31.80 22.32
N GLY A 129 17.35 31.14 21.84
CA GLY A 129 18.45 30.62 22.65
C GLY A 129 17.95 29.72 23.78
N ASP A 130 18.44 29.96 24.99
CA ASP A 130 18.10 29.18 26.21
C ASP A 130 16.62 29.27 26.64
N ARG A 131 15.82 30.12 25.99
CA ARG A 131 14.36 30.19 26.20
C ARG A 131 13.61 29.18 25.35
N TRP A 132 14.24 28.62 24.31
CA TRP A 132 13.66 27.52 23.55
C TRP A 132 13.70 26.24 24.40
N THR A 133 12.53 25.79 24.81
CA THR A 133 12.33 24.54 25.55
C THR A 133 11.20 23.76 24.89
N PRO A 134 11.13 22.42 25.04
CA PRO A 134 10.02 21.63 24.51
C PRO A 134 8.64 22.11 25.02
N SER A 135 8.57 22.61 26.26
CA SER A 135 7.35 23.18 26.86
C SER A 135 6.99 24.57 26.34
N ARG A 136 7.94 25.29 25.73
CA ARG A 136 7.79 26.67 25.23
C ARG A 136 7.29 27.69 26.27
N ASP A 137 7.36 27.35 27.55
CA ASP A 137 6.82 28.08 28.70
C ASP A 137 7.52 29.42 28.97
N ARG A 138 8.67 29.65 28.35
CA ARG A 138 9.52 30.83 28.50
C ARG A 138 9.37 31.86 27.37
N LEU A 139 8.51 31.57 26.41
CA LEU A 139 8.23 32.44 25.27
C LEU A 139 7.04 33.35 25.56
N SER A 140 7.08 34.58 25.04
CA SER A 140 5.89 35.45 25.05
C SER A 140 4.89 35.01 23.99
N LEU A 141 3.67 35.55 24.02
CA LEU A 141 2.63 35.25 23.03
C LEU A 141 3.11 35.52 21.60
N ASP A 142 3.68 36.71 21.33
CA ASP A 142 4.21 37.06 20.00
C ASP A 142 5.32 36.10 19.51
N GLN A 143 6.04 35.47 20.43
CA GLN A 143 7.09 34.51 20.08
C GLN A 143 6.55 33.10 19.84
N LEU A 144 5.45 32.76 20.52
CA LEU A 144 4.68 31.55 20.22
C LEU A 144 4.04 31.67 18.83
N GLU A 145 3.42 32.81 18.53
CA GLU A 145 2.87 33.09 17.20
C GLU A 145 3.97 33.01 16.12
N GLN A 146 5.15 33.59 16.37
CA GLN A 146 6.26 33.50 15.44
C GLN A 146 6.72 32.06 15.16
N ILE A 147 6.73 31.16 16.14
CA ILE A 147 7.12 29.77 15.90
C ILE A 147 5.98 28.97 15.26
N GLU A 148 4.73 29.27 15.60
CA GLU A 148 3.56 28.65 14.95
C GLU A 148 3.54 28.93 13.44
N ASP A 149 3.85 30.17 13.02
CA ASP A 149 3.99 30.53 11.59
C ASP A 149 5.07 29.67 10.88
N ILE A 150 6.16 29.37 11.58
CA ILE A 150 7.27 28.56 11.05
C ILE A 150 6.86 27.08 10.96
N GLU A 151 6.16 26.58 11.97
CA GLU A 151 5.62 25.22 12.00
C GLU A 151 4.59 25.01 10.89
N GLU A 152 3.72 25.99 10.62
CA GLU A 152 2.76 25.92 9.52
C GLU A 152 3.47 25.76 8.17
N LEU A 153 4.54 26.53 7.93
CA LEU A 153 5.35 26.38 6.70
C LEU A 153 6.01 25.00 6.59
N LEU A 154 6.47 24.44 7.71
CA LEU A 154 7.08 23.11 7.75
C LEU A 154 6.04 22.00 7.55
N VAL A 155 4.84 22.15 8.11
CA VAL A 155 3.71 21.24 7.89
C VAL A 155 3.29 21.23 6.41
N GLU A 156 3.26 22.39 5.75
CA GLU A 156 2.95 22.46 4.32
C GLU A 156 4.08 21.90 3.43
N LEU A 157 5.34 21.93 3.89
CA LEU A 157 6.41 21.19 3.24
C LEU A 157 6.25 19.67 3.45
N GLU A 158 5.98 19.24 4.68
CA GLU A 158 5.79 17.84 5.05
C GLU A 158 4.70 17.18 4.19
N LYS A 159 3.54 17.82 4.05
CA LYS A 159 2.45 17.33 3.18
C LYS A 159 2.89 17.14 1.72
N ARG A 160 3.68 18.09 1.18
CA ARG A 160 4.19 18.01 -0.20
C ARG A 160 5.19 16.88 -0.36
N ASP A 161 6.10 16.76 0.59
CA ASP A 161 7.10 15.70 0.64
C ASP A 161 6.46 14.31 0.77
N ARG A 162 5.41 14.19 1.58
CA ARG A 162 4.64 12.94 1.70
C ARG A 162 3.94 12.60 0.40
N ALA A 163 3.28 13.56 -0.24
CA ALA A 163 2.65 13.33 -1.55
C ALA A 163 3.68 12.94 -2.63
N GLU A 164 4.87 13.55 -2.62
CA GLU A 164 5.95 13.19 -3.53
C GLU A 164 6.50 11.78 -3.26
N TYR A 165 6.74 11.44 -1.99
CA TYR A 165 7.15 10.10 -1.59
C TYR A 165 6.13 9.04 -2.03
N GLN A 166 4.84 9.30 -1.85
CA GLN A 166 3.76 8.40 -2.30
C GLN A 166 3.84 8.15 -3.82
N GLN A 167 4.04 9.21 -4.62
CA GLN A 167 4.20 9.07 -6.07
C GLN A 167 5.44 8.26 -6.44
N ARG A 168 6.58 8.54 -5.80
CA ARG A 168 7.83 7.80 -6.03
C ARG A 168 7.68 6.33 -5.62
N PHE A 169 7.04 6.05 -4.49
CA PHE A 169 6.77 4.70 -3.99
C PHE A 169 5.93 3.89 -4.97
N THR A 170 4.84 4.47 -5.47
CA THR A 170 4.02 3.87 -6.53
C THR A 170 4.84 3.60 -7.80
N ALA A 171 5.68 4.54 -8.23
CA ALA A 171 6.54 4.34 -9.40
C ALA A 171 7.58 3.22 -9.19
N THR A 172 8.16 3.10 -7.99
CA THR A 172 9.08 2.03 -7.62
C THR A 172 8.40 0.66 -7.70
N ILE A 173 7.18 0.53 -7.17
CA ILE A 173 6.38 -0.70 -7.27
C ILE A 173 6.17 -1.10 -8.73
N HIS A 174 5.67 -0.18 -9.56
CA HIS A 174 5.40 -0.47 -10.96
C HIS A 174 6.68 -0.85 -11.71
N THR A 175 7.77 -0.12 -11.48
CA THR A 175 9.07 -0.42 -12.09
C THR A 175 9.54 -1.83 -11.72
N ARG A 176 9.44 -2.22 -10.45
CA ARG A 176 9.83 -3.57 -10.02
C ARG A 176 8.93 -4.63 -10.61
N PHE A 177 7.63 -4.38 -10.67
CA PHE A 177 6.69 -5.34 -11.26
C PHE A 177 6.96 -5.56 -12.76
N GLU A 178 7.25 -4.51 -13.53
CA GLU A 178 7.61 -4.64 -14.94
C GLU A 178 8.93 -5.43 -15.13
N GLN A 179 9.90 -5.26 -14.22
CA GLN A 179 11.12 -6.06 -14.21
C GLN A 179 10.80 -7.54 -13.98
N LEU A 180 10.02 -7.86 -12.94
CA LEU A 180 9.59 -9.23 -12.65
C LEU A 180 8.85 -9.86 -13.82
N ARG A 181 7.95 -9.11 -14.47
CA ARG A 181 7.26 -9.56 -15.70
C ARG A 181 8.23 -9.86 -16.84
N THR A 182 9.26 -9.05 -17.00
CA THR A 182 10.28 -9.27 -18.04
C THR A 182 11.16 -10.49 -17.73
N GLU A 183 11.48 -10.70 -16.46
CA GLU A 183 12.32 -11.81 -15.98
C GLU A 183 11.59 -13.16 -16.02
N ASP A 184 10.31 -13.19 -15.66
CA ASP A 184 9.48 -14.39 -15.63
C ASP A 184 8.04 -14.12 -16.15
N PRO A 185 7.87 -14.01 -17.47
CA PRO A 185 6.56 -13.69 -18.06
C PRO A 185 5.52 -14.82 -17.89
N HIS A 186 5.95 -16.03 -17.51
CA HIS A 186 5.04 -17.16 -17.28
C HIS A 186 4.41 -17.06 -15.90
N ARG A 187 5.17 -16.60 -14.91
CA ARG A 187 4.67 -16.35 -13.54
C ARG A 187 3.88 -15.04 -13.44
N TYR A 188 4.26 -14.03 -14.22
CA TYR A 188 3.63 -12.70 -14.20
C TYR A 188 3.06 -12.37 -15.59
N PRO A 189 1.85 -12.84 -15.90
CA PRO A 189 1.29 -12.69 -17.24
C PRO A 189 0.90 -11.23 -17.55
N GLU A 190 0.67 -10.93 -18.83
CA GLU A 190 0.31 -9.57 -19.28
C GLU A 190 -1.01 -9.04 -18.71
N ASN A 191 -1.96 -9.93 -18.40
CA ASN A 191 -3.25 -9.54 -17.80
C ASN A 191 -3.17 -9.19 -16.32
N LEU A 192 -2.07 -9.56 -15.65
CA LEU A 192 -1.89 -9.25 -14.23
C LEU A 192 -1.62 -7.75 -14.07
N THR A 193 -2.42 -7.09 -13.24
CA THR A 193 -2.28 -5.65 -12.98
C THR A 193 -1.99 -5.40 -11.50
N ILE A 194 -1.29 -4.30 -11.22
CA ILE A 194 -0.99 -3.84 -9.85
C ILE A 194 -1.69 -2.51 -9.62
N THR A 195 -2.29 -2.35 -8.45
CA THR A 195 -2.78 -1.06 -7.97
C THR A 195 -2.12 -0.72 -6.64
N VAL A 196 -1.77 0.55 -6.45
CA VAL A 196 -1.26 1.06 -5.18
C VAL A 196 -2.26 2.04 -4.62
N ARG A 197 -2.73 1.81 -3.40
CA ARG A 197 -3.70 2.66 -2.72
C ARG A 197 -3.12 3.15 -1.40
N PHE A 198 -3.06 4.47 -1.25
CA PHE A 198 -2.75 5.08 0.04
C PHE A 198 -4.03 5.25 0.86
N THR A 199 -4.01 4.80 2.11
CA THR A 199 -5.11 4.93 3.05
C THR A 199 -5.15 6.33 3.67
N ALA A 200 -6.28 6.66 4.32
CA ALA A 200 -6.35 7.85 5.16
C ALA A 200 -5.41 7.71 6.36
N ASP A 201 -4.89 8.84 6.85
CA ASP A 201 -3.89 8.91 7.92
C ASP A 201 -4.28 8.12 9.19
N ASN A 202 -5.57 7.99 9.50
CA ASN A 202 -6.11 7.31 10.68
C ASN A 202 -6.70 5.90 10.40
N ALA A 203 -6.41 5.31 9.24
CA ALA A 203 -6.91 3.98 8.89
C ALA A 203 -6.34 2.90 9.82
N SER A 204 -7.10 1.81 10.01
CA SER A 204 -6.60 0.63 10.73
C SER A 204 -5.39 0.02 10.01
N ASN A 205 -4.47 -0.54 10.78
CA ASN A 205 -3.33 -1.27 10.24
C ASN A 205 -3.71 -2.64 9.67
N ASP A 206 -4.91 -3.16 10.00
CA ASP A 206 -5.37 -4.48 9.58
C ASP A 206 -5.57 -4.60 8.05
N ASP A 207 -5.75 -3.47 7.36
CA ASP A 207 -5.97 -3.43 5.91
C ASP A 207 -4.68 -3.15 5.11
N LEU A 208 -3.54 -2.97 5.78
CA LEU A 208 -2.27 -2.65 5.13
C LEU A 208 -1.62 -3.91 4.55
N THR A 209 -0.88 -3.74 3.46
CA THR A 209 -0.05 -4.81 2.92
C THR A 209 1.01 -5.21 3.93
N ASP A 210 1.07 -6.50 4.25
CA ASP A 210 2.07 -7.05 5.16
C ASP A 210 3.46 -7.03 4.49
N GLY A 211 4.43 -6.37 5.11
CA GLY A 211 5.82 -6.37 4.60
C GLY A 211 6.56 -7.69 4.79
N TRP A 212 6.00 -8.62 5.57
CA TRP A 212 6.62 -9.91 5.91
C TRP A 212 6.03 -11.09 5.12
N GLY A 213 4.99 -10.85 4.32
CA GLY A 213 4.40 -11.86 3.47
C GLY A 213 5.33 -12.29 2.33
N SER A 214 5.06 -13.47 1.77
CA SER A 214 5.79 -14.02 0.62
C SER A 214 5.04 -13.87 -0.71
N ASP A 215 3.81 -13.35 -0.68
CA ASP A 215 3.03 -13.06 -1.87
C ASP A 215 3.58 -11.87 -2.66
N LEU A 216 3.06 -11.67 -3.87
CA LEU A 216 3.53 -10.62 -4.77
C LEU A 216 3.34 -9.21 -4.20
N ALA A 217 2.23 -8.92 -3.50
CA ALA A 217 1.97 -7.60 -2.94
C ALA A 217 3.01 -7.28 -1.86
N SER A 218 3.23 -8.23 -0.95
CA SER A 218 4.22 -8.14 0.13
C SER A 218 5.64 -7.95 -0.40
N LEU A 219 6.03 -8.71 -1.43
CA LEU A 219 7.35 -8.58 -2.07
C LEU A 219 7.56 -7.22 -2.77
N LEU A 220 6.54 -6.73 -3.48
CA LEU A 220 6.60 -5.42 -4.16
C LEU A 220 6.63 -4.27 -3.15
N TYR A 221 5.83 -4.37 -2.09
CA TYR A 221 5.81 -3.41 -1.00
C TYR A 221 7.17 -3.33 -0.31
N GLN A 222 7.74 -4.47 0.09
CA GLN A 222 9.04 -4.51 0.75
C GLN A 222 10.15 -3.96 -0.14
N HIS A 223 10.15 -4.31 -1.44
CA HIS A 223 11.10 -3.72 -2.38
C HIS A 223 10.98 -2.19 -2.46
N ALA A 224 9.75 -1.67 -2.50
CA ALA A 224 9.53 -0.23 -2.56
C ALA A 224 9.99 0.47 -1.28
N ARG A 225 9.80 -0.12 -0.10
CA ARG A 225 10.33 0.38 1.18
C ARG A 225 11.85 0.44 1.23
N GLU A 226 12.52 -0.51 0.57
CA GLU A 226 13.99 -0.57 0.56
C GLU A 226 14.63 0.37 -0.46
N THR A 227 13.90 0.78 -1.49
CA THR A 227 14.49 1.43 -2.67
C THR A 227 13.92 2.80 -3.01
N THR A 228 12.74 3.16 -2.48
CA THR A 228 12.16 4.48 -2.71
C THR A 228 12.99 5.54 -1.98
N PRO A 229 13.49 6.58 -2.67
CA PRO A 229 14.28 7.63 -2.02
C PRO A 229 13.53 8.32 -0.89
N LEU A 230 14.26 8.65 0.19
CA LEU A 230 13.73 9.37 1.34
C LEU A 230 13.23 10.77 0.93
N PRO A 231 12.16 11.29 1.58
CA PRO A 231 11.62 12.62 1.29
C PRO A 231 12.67 13.73 1.33
N GLY A 232 12.64 14.63 0.35
CA GLY A 232 13.61 15.71 0.23
C GLY A 232 15.04 15.28 -0.15
N THR A 233 15.23 14.02 -0.55
CA THR A 233 16.51 13.45 -0.98
C THR A 233 16.37 12.61 -2.27
N ASP A 234 17.51 12.17 -2.81
CA ASP A 234 17.59 11.18 -3.90
C ASP A 234 18.20 9.85 -3.43
N THR A 235 18.23 9.61 -2.11
CA THR A 235 18.90 8.45 -1.50
C THR A 235 17.87 7.53 -0.87
N ALA A 236 17.96 6.23 -1.15
CA ALA A 236 17.12 5.21 -0.52
C ALA A 236 17.46 5.02 0.97
N PRO A 237 16.53 4.49 1.79
CA PRO A 237 16.80 4.19 3.19
C PRO A 237 17.92 3.16 3.36
N ASP A 238 18.83 3.39 4.30
CA ASP A 238 19.82 2.39 4.72
C ASP A 238 19.35 1.65 5.97
N TRP A 239 18.63 0.54 5.76
CA TRP A 239 18.09 -0.30 6.83
C TRP A 239 19.19 -0.98 7.68
N THR A 240 20.45 -0.96 7.26
CA THR A 240 21.57 -1.50 8.07
C THR A 240 22.01 -0.56 9.18
N ALA A 241 21.69 0.72 9.06
CA ALA A 241 21.98 1.75 10.07
C ALA A 241 20.91 1.84 11.19
N GLY A 242 19.86 1.00 11.14
CA GLY A 242 18.70 1.07 12.03
C GLY A 242 17.76 2.24 11.70
N GLN A 243 16.82 2.58 12.60
CA GLN A 243 15.83 3.67 12.45
C GLN A 243 16.43 5.10 12.49
N ARG A 244 17.67 5.29 12.05
CA ARG A 244 18.39 6.58 12.06
C ARG A 244 18.44 7.23 10.68
N HIS A 245 17.42 7.01 9.86
CA HIS A 245 17.37 7.62 8.53
C HIS A 245 17.30 9.14 8.65
N ALA A 246 16.52 9.68 9.60
CA ALA A 246 16.44 11.11 9.87
C ALA A 246 17.81 11.72 10.21
N ASP A 247 18.56 11.11 11.14
CA ASP A 247 19.92 11.55 11.49
C ASP A 247 20.84 11.56 10.26
N THR A 248 20.72 10.55 9.39
CA THR A 248 21.54 10.42 8.19
C THR A 248 21.21 11.50 7.17
N VAL A 249 19.91 11.78 6.95
CA VAL A 249 19.40 12.85 6.10
C VAL A 249 19.89 14.22 6.59
N LEU A 250 19.74 14.50 7.89
CA LEU A 250 20.17 15.76 8.50
C LEU A 250 21.70 15.93 8.48
N ALA A 251 22.46 14.86 8.75
CA ALA A 251 23.93 14.88 8.70
C ALA A 251 24.46 15.10 7.28
N ALA A 252 23.74 14.64 6.25
CA ALA A 252 24.02 14.93 4.85
C ALA A 252 23.62 16.34 4.42
N GLY A 253 23.03 17.14 5.33
CA GLY A 253 22.67 18.54 5.08
C GLY A 253 21.26 18.73 4.50
N HIS A 254 20.44 17.68 4.42
CA HIS A 254 19.07 17.75 3.92
C HIS A 254 18.09 18.20 5.01
N TRP A 255 18.20 19.46 5.43
CA TRP A 255 17.28 20.04 6.42
C TRP A 255 16.01 20.57 5.75
N PRO A 256 14.79 20.16 6.19
CA PRO A 256 13.54 20.62 5.59
C PRO A 256 13.42 22.14 5.44
N HIS A 257 13.74 22.91 6.48
CA HIS A 257 13.61 24.37 6.43
C HIS A 257 14.51 25.05 5.39
N LEU A 258 15.61 24.42 4.94
CA LEU A 258 16.45 24.99 3.88
C LEU A 258 15.76 24.98 2.50
N ARG A 259 14.73 24.15 2.33
CA ARG A 259 13.90 24.10 1.10
C ARG A 259 12.77 25.12 1.12
N ILE A 260 12.62 25.89 2.21
CA ILE A 260 11.64 26.95 2.35
C ILE A 260 12.39 28.29 2.26
N PRO A 261 12.22 29.08 1.18
CA PRO A 261 13.03 30.28 0.95
C PRO A 261 13.03 31.29 2.10
N THR A 262 11.91 31.43 2.81
CA THR A 262 11.78 32.32 3.97
C THR A 262 12.50 31.82 5.21
N LEU A 263 12.77 30.51 5.32
CA LEU A 263 13.44 29.89 6.48
C LEU A 263 14.90 29.51 6.18
N ALA A 264 15.32 29.47 4.91
CA ALA A 264 16.66 29.04 4.51
C ALA A 264 17.80 29.86 5.16
N HIS A 265 17.53 31.09 5.56
CA HIS A 265 18.51 31.96 6.21
C HIS A 265 18.92 31.51 7.63
N TYR A 266 18.20 30.58 8.25
CA TYR A 266 18.56 30.01 9.56
C TYR A 266 19.74 29.01 9.48
N GLY A 267 20.14 28.59 8.27
CA GLY A 267 21.31 27.73 8.04
C GLY A 267 21.21 26.37 8.74
N VAL A 268 22.32 25.63 8.80
CA VAL A 268 22.40 24.36 9.55
C VAL A 268 22.95 24.58 10.96
N PRO A 269 22.67 23.69 11.92
CA PRO A 269 23.32 23.76 13.23
C PRO A 269 24.84 23.71 13.08
N THR A 270 25.53 24.74 13.58
CA THR A 270 26.99 24.69 13.71
C THR A 270 27.33 23.91 14.97
N ASN A 271 28.05 22.78 14.83
CA ASN A 271 28.60 22.04 15.97
C ASN A 271 29.54 22.95 16.79
N THR A 272 29.01 23.70 17.75
CA THR A 272 29.83 24.30 18.81
C THR A 272 30.10 23.22 19.84
N ARG A 273 31.04 22.33 19.53
CA ARG A 273 31.73 21.55 20.57
C ARG A 273 32.39 22.59 21.48
N LYS A 274 31.86 22.78 22.69
CA LYS A 274 32.57 23.53 23.74
C LYS A 274 33.73 22.65 24.19
N ASP A 275 34.95 23.09 23.89
CA ASP A 275 36.17 22.66 24.57
C ASP A 275 36.10 23.04 26.07
#